data_AF-A0A968RLJ5-F1
#
_entry.id   AF-A0A968RLJ5-F1
#
_cell.length_a   1.000
_cell.length_b   1.000
_cell.length_c   1.000
_cell.angle_alpha   90.00
_cell.angle_beta   90.00
_cell.angle_gamma   90.00
#
_symmetry.space_group_name_H-M   'P 1'
#
loop_
_entity.id
_entity.type
_entity.pdbx_description
1 polymer ?
#
loop_
_entity_poly.entity_id
_entity_poly.type
_entity_poly.pdbx_seq_one_letter_code
_entity_poly.pdbx_strand_id
1 'polypeptide(L)'
;MLSLKSKYANYIKEKTNNKDYKAYLDDLYADYKLRPYACILLYFFHEEKCKEPNSTCLELVEEMKEYLDNNEVVKFLFKYYGQNLHISENRNLLFKLSKKHPVLEDSNPLRFYYFNFMAESYNHNFHFGRESLKEINLKYHSLNPEFHYLWLDENGNKQIFKGKVIKQDYNKYKAIKVSSLQQTFRLVKGDYSGFSLGQDVEIKLHFYLYGIRAEISK
;
A
#
# COMPACT_ATOMS: atom_id res chain seq x y z
N MET A 1 39.40 -17.25 -3.22
CA MET A 1 39.46 -15.79 -2.91
C MET A 1 38.02 -15.28 -2.78
N LEU A 2 37.56 -14.94 -1.58
CA LEU A 2 36.19 -14.43 -1.35
C LEU A 2 36.04 -13.05 -2.01
N SER A 3 35.03 -12.88 -2.87
CA SER A 3 34.74 -11.63 -3.59
C SER A 3 34.44 -10.49 -2.61
N LEU A 4 34.74 -9.24 -2.99
CA LEU A 4 34.49 -8.06 -2.14
C LEU A 4 33.04 -8.01 -1.62
N LYS A 5 32.09 -8.48 -2.42
CA LYS A 5 30.67 -8.61 -2.09
C LYS A 5 30.40 -9.61 -0.95
N SER A 6 31.11 -10.75 -0.95
CA SER A 6 31.04 -11.72 0.14
C SER A 6 31.72 -11.23 1.42
N LYS A 7 32.80 -10.44 1.32
CA LYS A 7 33.41 -9.78 2.48
C LYS A 7 32.49 -8.71 3.08
N TYR A 8 31.83 -7.90 2.24
CA TYR A 8 30.84 -6.91 2.70
C TYR A 8 29.60 -7.55 3.32
N ALA A 9 29.05 -8.61 2.70
CA ALA A 9 27.93 -9.35 3.24
C ALA A 9 28.27 -10.02 4.58
N ASN A 10 29.48 -10.55 4.73
CA ASN A 10 29.97 -11.12 5.99
C ASN A 10 30.22 -10.03 7.04
N TYR A 11 30.78 -8.87 6.67
CA TYR A 11 30.96 -7.73 7.57
C TYR A 11 29.63 -7.20 8.10
N ILE A 12 28.62 -7.05 7.23
CA ILE A 12 27.27 -6.66 7.63
C ILE A 12 26.69 -7.72 8.58
N LYS A 13 26.81 -9.02 8.25
CA LYS A 13 26.35 -10.14 9.10
C LYS A 13 27.02 -10.18 10.46
N GLU A 14 28.32 -9.94 10.54
CA GLU A 14 29.08 -9.96 11.80
C GLU A 14 28.72 -8.76 12.69
N LYS A 15 28.50 -7.57 12.12
CA LYS A 15 27.97 -6.42 12.87
C LYS A 15 26.50 -6.57 13.26
N THR A 16 25.71 -7.33 12.52
CA THR A 16 24.27 -7.58 12.80
C THR A 16 24.04 -8.75 13.75
N ASN A 17 25.05 -9.17 14.53
CA ASN A 17 24.85 -10.01 15.71
C ASN A 17 24.19 -9.23 16.89
N ASN A 18 23.20 -8.40 16.57
CA ASN A 18 21.87 -8.20 17.14
C ASN A 18 21.60 -8.02 18.65
N LYS A 19 22.60 -8.05 19.54
CA LYS A 19 22.42 -7.57 20.92
C LYS A 19 22.65 -6.06 21.02
N ASP A 20 23.64 -5.53 20.31
CA ASP A 20 24.03 -4.11 20.42
C ASP A 20 23.04 -3.16 19.72
N TYR A 21 22.46 -3.58 18.59
CA TYR A 21 21.51 -2.71 17.88
C TYR A 21 20.18 -2.57 18.64
N LYS A 22 19.67 -3.66 19.24
CA LYS A 22 18.46 -3.56 20.07
C LYS A 22 18.71 -2.68 21.30
N ALA A 23 19.84 -2.89 22.00
CA ALA A 23 20.20 -2.08 23.15
C ALA A 23 20.31 -0.59 22.77
N TYR A 24 20.92 -0.27 21.62
CA TYR A 24 20.95 1.08 21.09
C TYR A 24 19.55 1.67 20.83
N LEU A 25 18.63 0.90 20.26
CA LEU A 25 17.25 1.36 20.06
C LEU A 25 16.50 1.54 21.38
N ASP A 26 16.72 0.66 22.36
CA ASP A 26 16.15 0.77 23.70
C ASP A 26 16.67 2.05 24.41
N ASP A 27 17.96 2.39 24.23
CA ASP A 27 18.56 3.64 24.75
C ASP A 27 17.94 4.88 24.09
N LEU A 28 17.77 4.87 22.76
CA LEU A 28 17.08 5.96 22.05
C LEU A 28 15.62 6.11 22.51
N TYR A 29 14.96 5.01 22.81
CA TYR A 29 13.58 4.99 23.27
C TYR A 29 13.45 5.59 24.69
N ALA A 30 14.48 5.46 25.53
CA ALA A 30 14.50 6.07 26.85
C ALA A 30 14.54 7.62 26.78
N ASP A 31 15.18 8.21 25.76
CA ASP A 31 15.19 9.66 25.54
C ASP A 31 13.88 10.15 24.91
N TYR A 32 13.14 10.99 25.66
CA TYR A 32 11.87 11.57 25.22
C TYR A 32 11.95 12.27 23.85
N LYS A 33 13.06 12.94 23.53
CA LYS A 33 13.20 13.67 22.26
C LYS A 33 13.42 12.73 21.07
N LEU A 34 14.03 11.57 21.31
CA LEU A 34 14.39 10.61 20.27
C LEU A 34 13.37 9.46 20.17
N ARG A 35 12.54 9.28 21.19
CA ARG A 35 11.51 8.24 21.26
C ARG A 35 10.63 8.14 20.01
N PRO A 36 10.11 9.24 19.40
CA PRO A 36 9.30 9.12 18.19
C PRO A 36 10.03 8.40 17.04
N TYR A 37 11.33 8.67 16.88
CA TYR A 37 12.16 7.99 15.88
C TYR A 37 12.51 6.57 16.32
N ALA A 38 12.77 6.36 17.61
CA ALA A 38 13.03 5.04 18.16
C ALA A 38 11.84 4.09 17.94
N CYS A 39 10.59 4.55 18.10
CA CYS A 39 9.39 3.77 17.82
C CYS A 39 9.36 3.25 16.38
N ILE A 40 9.67 4.12 15.40
CA ILE A 40 9.73 3.75 13.98
C ILE A 40 10.82 2.69 13.74
N LEU A 41 12.01 2.88 14.31
CA LEU A 41 13.12 1.95 14.13
C LEU A 41 12.88 0.60 14.81
N LEU A 42 12.29 0.61 16.01
CA LEU A 42 11.88 -0.60 16.73
C LEU A 42 10.79 -1.34 15.95
N TYR A 43 9.83 -0.62 15.34
CA TYR A 43 8.81 -1.23 14.49
C TYR A 43 9.47 -2.05 13.38
N PHE A 44 10.38 -1.44 12.61
CA PHE A 44 11.06 -2.15 11.51
C PHE A 44 11.94 -3.31 12.02
N PHE A 45 12.64 -3.12 13.14
CA PHE A 45 13.43 -4.17 13.76
C PHE A 45 12.58 -5.39 14.15
N HIS A 46 11.38 -5.17 14.69
CA HIS A 46 10.46 -6.24 15.05
C HIS A 46 9.77 -6.85 13.83
N GLU A 47 9.37 -6.04 12.84
CA GLU A 47 8.79 -6.49 11.57
C GLU A 47 9.74 -7.41 10.79
N GLU A 48 11.04 -7.10 10.74
CA GLU A 48 12.02 -7.97 10.07
C GLU A 48 12.24 -9.31 10.79
N LYS A 49 12.09 -9.34 12.12
CA LYS A 49 12.34 -10.54 12.94
C LYS A 49 11.12 -11.43 13.10
N CYS A 50 9.91 -10.89 12.98
CA CYS A 50 8.66 -11.60 13.15
C CYS A 50 7.98 -11.79 11.78
N LYS A 51 7.64 -13.03 11.43
CA LYS A 51 6.93 -13.34 10.18
C LYS A 51 5.43 -13.02 10.22
N GLU A 52 4.91 -12.59 11.36
CA GLU A 52 3.48 -12.31 11.61
C GLU A 52 3.31 -10.99 12.37
N PRO A 53 2.10 -10.38 12.36
CA PRO A 53 1.82 -9.15 13.10
C PRO A 53 2.18 -9.32 14.58
N ASN A 54 3.28 -8.70 14.98
CA ASN A 54 3.75 -8.76 16.35
C ASN A 54 2.93 -7.77 17.19
N SER A 55 2.41 -8.18 18.34
CA SER A 55 1.72 -7.30 19.29
C SER A 55 2.57 -6.07 19.63
N THR A 56 3.90 -6.25 19.68
CA THR A 56 4.88 -5.16 19.88
C THR A 56 4.79 -4.10 18.78
N CYS A 57 4.63 -4.51 17.51
CA CYS A 57 4.52 -3.55 16.40
C CYS A 57 3.22 -2.75 16.50
N LEU A 58 2.13 -3.38 16.96
CA LEU A 58 0.85 -2.69 17.17
C LEU A 58 0.95 -1.69 18.32
N GLU A 59 1.57 -2.08 19.45
CA GLU A 59 1.82 -1.18 20.58
C GLU A 59 2.64 0.06 20.17
N LEU A 60 3.70 -0.15 19.39
CA LEU A 60 4.52 0.95 18.85
C LEU A 60 3.72 1.87 17.92
N VAL A 61 2.83 1.31 17.09
CA VAL A 61 1.93 2.09 16.22
C VAL A 61 0.94 2.91 17.05
N GLU A 62 0.38 2.33 18.11
CA GLU A 62 -0.50 3.06 19.03
C GLU A 62 0.23 4.22 19.71
N GLU A 63 1.43 3.98 20.22
CA GLU A 63 2.22 5.05 20.84
C GLU A 63 2.58 6.17 19.85
N MET A 64 2.92 5.81 18.60
CA MET A 64 3.21 6.79 17.54
C MET A 64 2.03 7.74 17.26
N LYS A 65 0.79 7.36 17.57
CA LYS A 65 -0.37 8.27 17.43
C LYS A 65 -0.31 9.48 18.37
N GLU A 66 0.52 9.44 19.40
CA GLU A 66 0.73 10.56 20.33
C GLU A 66 1.79 11.56 19.84
N TYR A 67 2.55 11.23 18.78
CA TYR A 67 3.66 12.04 18.25
C TYR A 67 3.36 12.65 16.87
N LEU A 68 2.12 13.07 16.63
CA LEU A 68 1.69 13.62 15.32
C LEU A 68 2.27 15.00 14.99
N ASP A 69 2.94 15.66 15.95
CA ASP A 69 3.77 16.84 15.71
C ASP A 69 5.09 16.51 15.00
N ASN A 70 5.52 15.25 15.03
CA ASN A 70 6.69 14.76 14.32
C ASN A 70 6.37 14.32 12.89
N ASN A 71 6.93 15.02 11.91
CA ASN A 71 6.68 14.74 10.48
C ASN A 71 7.11 13.33 10.04
N GLU A 72 8.15 12.74 10.63
CA GLU A 72 8.59 11.39 10.26
C GLU A 72 7.62 10.33 10.78
N VAL A 73 7.06 10.54 11.98
CA VAL A 73 5.98 9.70 12.51
C VAL A 73 4.73 9.81 11.64
N VAL A 74 4.34 11.02 11.25
CA VAL A 74 3.19 11.24 10.37
C VAL A 74 3.37 10.53 9.03
N LYS A 75 4.55 10.64 8.40
CA LYS A 75 4.88 9.92 7.15
C LYS A 75 4.84 8.41 7.33
N PHE A 76 5.36 7.92 8.46
CA PHE A 76 5.35 6.50 8.80
C PHE A 76 3.92 5.97 8.94
N LEU A 77 3.10 6.61 9.78
CA LEU A 77 1.71 6.20 10.02
C LEU A 77 0.87 6.29 8.73
N PHE A 78 1.08 7.33 7.92
CA PHE A 78 0.42 7.44 6.63
C PHE A 78 0.75 6.25 5.71
N LYS A 79 2.02 5.84 5.66
CA LYS A 79 2.44 4.66 4.90
C LYS A 79 1.84 3.38 5.48
N TYR A 80 1.89 3.21 6.79
CA TYR A 80 1.36 2.05 7.49
C TYR A 80 -0.14 1.85 7.22
N TYR A 81 -0.96 2.90 7.36
CA TYR A 81 -2.39 2.83 7.06
C TYR A 81 -2.64 2.63 5.56
N GLY A 82 -1.87 3.29 4.70
CA GLY A 82 -1.98 3.18 3.25
C GLY A 82 -1.69 1.78 2.69
N GLN A 83 -0.85 1.01 3.38
CA GLN A 83 -0.58 -0.39 3.02
C GLN A 83 -1.69 -1.35 3.49
N ASN A 84 -2.52 -0.93 4.45
CA ASN A 84 -3.53 -1.76 5.12
C ASN A 84 -4.96 -1.22 4.91
N LEU A 85 -5.24 -0.66 3.74
CA LEU A 85 -6.50 0.03 3.41
C LEU A 85 -7.72 -0.89 3.24
N HIS A 86 -7.54 -2.21 3.23
CA HIS A 86 -8.65 -3.15 3.29
C HIS A 86 -9.39 -3.06 4.64
N ILE A 87 -8.70 -2.64 5.70
CA ILE A 87 -9.28 -2.33 7.01
C ILE A 87 -9.93 -0.95 6.97
N SER A 88 -11.22 -0.87 7.33
CA SER A 88 -12.01 0.37 7.27
C SER A 88 -11.49 1.48 8.18
N GLU A 89 -11.06 1.13 9.39
CA GLU A 89 -10.50 2.08 10.34
C GLU A 89 -9.25 2.78 9.78
N ASN A 90 -8.37 2.05 9.11
CA ASN A 90 -7.17 2.60 8.49
C ASN A 90 -7.49 3.63 7.40
N ARG A 91 -8.59 3.45 6.65
CA ARG A 91 -9.03 4.44 5.66
C ARG A 91 -9.42 5.75 6.35
N ASN A 92 -10.17 5.67 7.45
CA ASN A 92 -10.56 6.86 8.23
C ASN A 92 -9.35 7.58 8.85
N LEU A 93 -8.39 6.82 9.39
CA LEU A 93 -7.15 7.37 9.94
C LEU A 93 -6.29 8.02 8.85
N LEU A 94 -6.18 7.38 7.69
CA LEU A 94 -5.46 7.93 6.53
C LEU A 94 -6.04 9.28 6.08
N PHE A 95 -7.36 9.40 5.95
CA PHE A 95 -7.98 10.68 5.57
C PHE A 95 -7.80 11.75 6.64
N LYS A 96 -7.92 11.39 7.93
CA LYS A 96 -7.66 12.32 9.04
C LYS A 96 -6.23 12.85 9.01
N LEU A 97 -5.23 11.97 8.80
CA LEU A 97 -3.83 12.37 8.67
C LEU A 97 -3.62 13.29 7.47
N SER A 98 -4.15 12.90 6.29
CA SER A 98 -4.05 13.67 5.06
C SER A 98 -4.57 15.10 5.23
N LYS A 99 -5.72 15.26 5.90
CA LYS A 99 -6.34 16.57 6.14
C LYS A 99 -5.55 17.43 7.13
N LYS A 100 -4.97 16.81 8.16
CA LYS A 100 -4.29 17.54 9.25
C LYS A 100 -2.84 17.89 8.92
N HIS A 101 -2.20 17.16 8.01
CA HIS A 101 -0.77 17.27 7.74
C HIS A 101 -0.48 17.42 6.24
N PRO A 102 -0.55 18.65 5.69
CA PRO A 102 -0.28 18.93 4.28
C PRO A 102 1.10 18.47 3.79
N VAL A 103 2.08 18.38 4.70
CA VAL A 103 3.43 17.86 4.44
C VAL A 103 3.44 16.48 3.78
N LEU A 104 2.40 15.68 3.97
CA LEU A 104 2.26 14.37 3.32
C LEU A 104 2.16 14.48 1.80
N GLU A 105 1.38 15.45 1.31
CA GLU A 105 1.25 15.74 -0.12
C GLU A 105 2.52 16.39 -0.67
N ASP A 106 3.08 17.37 0.05
CA ASP A 106 4.28 18.10 -0.39
C ASP A 106 5.52 17.22 -0.50
N SER A 107 5.73 16.33 0.48
CA SER A 107 6.96 15.52 0.58
C SER A 107 6.91 14.22 -0.21
N ASN A 108 5.73 13.63 -0.43
CA ASN A 108 5.58 12.42 -1.23
C ASN A 108 4.22 12.40 -1.98
N PRO A 109 4.06 13.26 -3.00
CA PRO A 109 2.76 13.45 -3.63
C PRO A 109 2.26 12.18 -4.33
N LEU A 110 3.16 11.40 -4.94
CA LEU A 110 2.81 10.13 -5.59
C LEU A 110 2.14 9.17 -4.60
N ARG A 111 2.79 8.92 -3.45
CA ARG A 111 2.23 8.03 -2.41
C ARG A 111 0.94 8.61 -1.84
N PHE A 112 0.90 9.92 -1.62
CA PHE A 112 -0.27 10.62 -1.12
C PHE A 112 -1.50 10.38 -2.00
N TYR A 113 -1.42 10.72 -3.29
CA TYR A 113 -2.54 10.52 -4.21
C TYR A 113 -2.84 9.04 -4.43
N TYR A 114 -1.82 8.18 -4.45
CA TYR A 114 -2.04 6.76 -4.69
C TYR A 114 -2.83 6.09 -3.56
N PHE A 115 -2.47 6.35 -2.30
CA PHE A 115 -3.22 5.81 -1.16
C PHE A 115 -4.60 6.44 -1.01
N ASN A 116 -4.77 7.73 -1.28
CA ASN A 116 -6.10 8.35 -1.33
C ASN A 116 -6.99 7.74 -2.43
N PHE A 117 -6.43 7.50 -3.62
CA PHE A 117 -7.12 6.77 -4.70
C PHE A 117 -7.57 5.37 -4.26
N MET A 118 -6.68 4.60 -3.63
CA MET A 118 -7.01 3.27 -3.11
C MET A 118 -8.09 3.34 -2.03
N ALA A 119 -7.96 4.23 -1.05
CA ALA A 119 -8.89 4.39 0.06
C ALA A 119 -10.30 4.75 -0.41
N GLU A 120 -10.41 5.71 -1.33
CA GLU A 120 -11.70 6.09 -1.93
C GLU A 120 -12.29 4.94 -2.76
N SER A 121 -11.46 4.19 -3.48
CA SER A 121 -11.93 3.03 -4.23
C SER A 121 -12.51 1.95 -3.31
N TYR A 122 -11.84 1.63 -2.20
CA TYR A 122 -12.37 0.71 -1.17
C TYR A 122 -13.70 1.19 -0.58
N ASN A 123 -13.90 2.51 -0.44
CA ASN A 123 -15.16 3.10 -0.01
C ASN A 123 -16.22 3.18 -1.12
N HIS A 124 -15.95 2.64 -2.30
CA HIS A 124 -16.78 2.71 -3.51
C HIS A 124 -17.00 4.15 -4.04
N ASN A 125 -16.17 5.08 -3.61
CA ASN A 125 -16.15 6.49 -3.99
C ASN A 125 -15.27 6.71 -5.24
N PHE A 126 -15.54 5.96 -6.31
CA PHE A 126 -14.70 5.96 -7.53
C PHE A 126 -14.61 7.33 -8.24
N HIS A 127 -15.49 8.28 -7.94
CA HIS A 127 -15.37 9.65 -8.45
C HIS A 127 -14.17 10.37 -7.81
N PHE A 128 -14.11 10.41 -6.48
CA PHE A 128 -12.99 11.01 -5.72
C PHE A 128 -11.67 10.27 -5.97
N GLY A 129 -11.72 8.94 -6.06
CA GLY A 129 -10.54 8.16 -6.44
C GLY A 129 -9.98 8.54 -7.83
N ARG A 130 -10.85 8.91 -8.78
CA ARG A 130 -10.42 9.39 -10.10
C ARG A 130 -9.76 10.77 -10.06
N GLU A 131 -10.09 11.63 -9.10
CA GLU A 131 -9.41 12.92 -8.93
C GLU A 131 -7.96 12.71 -8.50
N SER A 132 -7.73 11.84 -7.53
CA SER A 132 -6.37 11.43 -7.14
C SER A 132 -5.59 10.81 -8.31
N LEU A 133 -6.23 9.96 -9.13
CA LEU A 133 -5.58 9.40 -10.33
C LEU A 133 -5.21 10.48 -11.37
N LYS A 134 -6.00 11.56 -11.51
CA LYS A 134 -5.64 12.65 -12.44
C LYS A 134 -4.33 13.29 -12.02
N GLU A 135 -4.17 13.59 -10.74
CA GLU A 135 -2.92 14.15 -10.20
C GLU A 135 -1.72 13.22 -10.45
N ILE A 136 -1.92 11.90 -10.29
CA ILE A 136 -0.88 10.91 -10.58
C ILE A 136 -0.51 10.97 -12.07
N ASN A 137 -1.49 10.87 -12.96
CA ASN A 137 -1.24 10.80 -14.41
C ASN A 137 -0.67 12.09 -14.99
N LEU A 138 -0.95 13.25 -14.38
CA LEU A 138 -0.41 14.55 -14.81
C LEU A 138 1.08 14.69 -14.49
N LYS A 139 1.51 14.17 -13.34
CA LYS A 139 2.85 14.43 -12.76
C LYS A 139 3.80 13.24 -12.91
N TYR A 140 3.29 12.01 -13.01
CA TYR A 140 4.10 10.80 -12.94
C TYR A 140 3.85 9.88 -14.14
N HIS A 141 4.91 9.63 -14.91
CA HIS A 141 4.83 8.90 -16.18
C HIS A 141 5.63 7.59 -16.18
N SER A 142 6.50 7.39 -15.19
CA SER A 142 7.32 6.19 -15.06
C SER A 142 6.61 5.10 -14.25
N LEU A 143 6.69 3.85 -14.72
CA LEU A 143 6.25 2.69 -13.96
C LEU A 143 7.09 2.54 -12.68
N ASN A 144 6.43 2.49 -11.53
CA ASN A 144 7.05 2.10 -10.27
C ASN A 144 6.37 0.83 -9.74
N PRO A 145 7.08 -0.33 -9.71
CA PRO A 145 6.54 -1.59 -9.20
C PRO A 145 6.09 -1.54 -7.74
N GLU A 146 6.61 -0.61 -6.94
CA GLU A 146 6.17 -0.40 -5.54
C GLU A 146 4.68 -0.03 -5.45
N PHE A 147 4.11 0.55 -6.50
CA PHE A 147 2.70 0.98 -6.56
C PHE A 147 1.85 0.02 -7.39
N HIS A 148 1.92 -1.26 -7.02
CA HIS A 148 1.06 -2.31 -7.53
C HIS A 148 0.51 -3.12 -6.36
N TYR A 149 -0.77 -2.93 -6.05
CA TYR A 149 -1.44 -3.61 -4.94
C TYR A 149 -2.60 -4.45 -5.45
N LEU A 150 -2.85 -5.57 -4.77
CA LEU A 150 -4.06 -6.35 -4.96
C LEU A 150 -5.19 -5.76 -4.11
N TRP A 151 -6.41 -5.86 -4.63
CA TRP A 151 -7.60 -5.64 -3.82
C TRP A 151 -7.75 -6.81 -2.85
N LEU A 152 -7.81 -6.51 -1.56
CA LEU A 152 -7.93 -7.48 -0.49
C LEU A 152 -9.32 -7.43 0.15
N ASP A 153 -9.73 -8.53 0.75
CA ASP A 153 -10.90 -8.62 1.61
C ASP A 153 -10.58 -8.05 3.01
N GLU A 154 -11.58 -8.01 3.89
CA GLU A 154 -11.42 -7.49 5.26
C GLU A 154 -10.42 -8.31 6.11
N ASN A 155 -10.14 -9.55 5.70
CA ASN A 155 -9.19 -10.45 6.36
C ASN A 155 -7.78 -10.37 5.74
N GLY A 156 -7.56 -9.47 4.76
CA GLY A 156 -6.28 -9.32 4.06
C GLY A 156 -6.02 -10.37 2.97
N ASN A 157 -6.99 -11.21 2.64
CA ASN A 157 -6.88 -12.17 1.54
C ASN A 157 -7.22 -11.54 0.20
N LYS A 158 -6.72 -12.11 -0.90
CA LYS A 158 -7.02 -11.62 -2.26
C LYS A 158 -8.52 -11.73 -2.53
N GLN A 159 -9.19 -10.59 -2.72
CA GLN A 159 -10.63 -10.57 -2.99
C GLN A 159 -10.91 -11.11 -4.40
N ILE A 160 -11.80 -12.09 -4.50
CA ILE A 160 -12.32 -12.58 -5.77
C ILE A 160 -13.67 -11.91 -6.04
N PHE A 161 -13.80 -11.32 -7.21
CA PHE A 161 -15.04 -10.70 -7.67
C PHE A 161 -15.67 -11.54 -8.78
N LYS A 162 -16.99 -11.63 -8.77
CA LYS A 162 -17.76 -12.11 -9.91
C LYS A 162 -17.97 -10.96 -10.88
N GLY A 163 -17.56 -11.15 -12.13
CA GLY A 163 -17.69 -10.17 -13.19
C GLY A 163 -18.27 -10.79 -14.45
N LYS A 164 -18.71 -9.91 -15.36
CA LYS A 164 -19.17 -10.29 -16.69
C LYS A 164 -18.27 -9.66 -17.75
N VAL A 165 -17.85 -10.46 -18.72
CA VAL A 165 -17.07 -9.98 -19.86
C VAL A 165 -17.97 -9.10 -20.73
N ILE A 166 -17.58 -7.85 -20.91
CA ILE A 166 -18.29 -6.89 -21.74
C ILE A 166 -17.33 -6.26 -22.75
N LYS A 167 -17.90 -5.55 -23.72
CA LYS A 167 -17.14 -4.65 -24.59
C LYS A 167 -17.09 -3.28 -23.94
N GLN A 168 -15.93 -2.62 -23.97
CA GLN A 168 -15.86 -1.24 -23.50
C GLN A 168 -16.62 -0.33 -24.48
N ASP A 169 -17.49 0.55 -23.98
CA ASP A 169 -18.46 1.33 -24.79
C ASP A 169 -17.84 2.09 -25.98
N TYR A 170 -16.56 2.46 -25.90
CA TYR A 170 -15.83 3.24 -26.91
C TYR A 170 -14.63 2.52 -27.54
N ASN A 171 -14.36 1.25 -27.18
CA ASN A 171 -13.15 0.53 -27.57
C ASN A 171 -13.49 -0.87 -28.10
N LYS A 172 -12.66 -1.39 -29.01
CA LYS A 172 -12.77 -2.80 -29.46
C LYS A 172 -12.32 -3.82 -28.41
N TYR A 173 -11.82 -3.36 -27.26
CA TYR A 173 -11.24 -4.21 -26.23
C TYR A 173 -12.29 -4.73 -25.24
N LYS A 174 -12.08 -5.97 -24.77
CA LYS A 174 -12.87 -6.58 -23.70
C LYS A 174 -12.56 -5.88 -22.37
N ALA A 175 -13.58 -5.80 -21.52
CA ALA A 175 -13.52 -5.26 -20.17
C ALA A 175 -14.40 -6.11 -19.25
N ILE A 176 -14.29 -5.93 -17.94
CA ILE A 176 -15.09 -6.69 -16.98
C ILE A 176 -16.02 -5.75 -16.22
N LYS A 177 -17.33 -6.02 -16.27
CA LYS A 177 -18.31 -5.35 -15.41
C LYS A 177 -18.42 -6.12 -14.11
N VAL A 178 -18.21 -5.45 -12.97
CA VAL A 178 -18.40 -6.00 -11.63
C VAL A 178 -19.62 -5.33 -11.03
N SER A 179 -20.74 -6.05 -10.99
CA SER A 179 -22.03 -5.49 -10.58
C SER A 179 -22.04 -5.04 -9.11
N SER A 180 -21.36 -5.77 -8.22
CA SER A 180 -21.27 -5.42 -6.80
C SER A 180 -20.59 -4.07 -6.54
N LEU A 181 -19.65 -3.69 -7.41
CA LEU A 181 -18.97 -2.39 -7.36
C LEU A 181 -19.62 -1.36 -8.28
N GLN A 182 -20.61 -1.76 -9.07
CA GLN A 182 -21.24 -0.97 -10.13
C GLN A 182 -20.24 -0.38 -11.15
N GLN A 183 -19.04 -0.94 -11.26
CA GLN A 183 -17.94 -0.43 -12.10
C GLN A 183 -17.54 -1.37 -13.22
N THR A 184 -16.95 -0.78 -14.26
CA THR A 184 -16.31 -1.51 -15.36
C THR A 184 -14.81 -1.33 -15.27
N PHE A 185 -14.07 -2.43 -15.24
CA PHE A 185 -12.62 -2.44 -15.13
C PHE A 185 -11.99 -2.93 -16.43
N ARG A 186 -10.91 -2.25 -16.85
CA ARG A 186 -10.10 -2.70 -17.98
C ARG A 186 -9.30 -3.93 -17.55
N LEU A 187 -9.09 -4.85 -18.48
CA LEU A 187 -8.23 -6.01 -18.24
C LEU A 187 -6.77 -5.58 -18.10
N VAL A 188 -5.99 -6.38 -17.36
CA VAL A 188 -4.52 -6.37 -17.46
C VAL A 188 -4.09 -6.76 -18.88
N LYS A 189 -2.83 -6.52 -19.25
CA LYS A 189 -2.35 -6.87 -20.60
C LYS A 189 -2.25 -8.40 -20.73
N GLY A 190 -2.91 -8.98 -21.74
CA GLY A 190 -2.92 -10.42 -22.00
C GLY A 190 -3.74 -10.80 -23.23
N ASP A 191 -3.75 -12.10 -23.57
CA ASP A 191 -4.67 -12.65 -24.56
C ASP A 191 -5.97 -13.09 -23.88
N TYR A 192 -7.09 -12.59 -24.41
CA TYR A 192 -8.43 -12.88 -23.93
C TYR A 192 -9.35 -13.34 -25.06
N SER A 193 -8.80 -13.79 -26.18
CA SER A 193 -9.53 -14.26 -27.35
C SER A 193 -10.58 -15.31 -26.99
N GLY A 194 -10.24 -16.25 -26.09
CA GLY A 194 -11.09 -17.36 -25.64
C GLY A 194 -12.31 -16.99 -24.78
N PHE A 195 -12.44 -15.76 -24.29
CA PHE A 195 -13.57 -15.35 -23.44
C PHE A 195 -14.69 -14.68 -24.23
N SER A 196 -15.91 -15.20 -24.17
CA SER A 196 -17.05 -14.66 -24.92
C SER A 196 -17.67 -13.43 -24.23
N LEU A 197 -18.25 -12.52 -25.02
CA LEU A 197 -19.03 -11.43 -24.44
C LEU A 197 -20.25 -11.99 -23.70
N GLY A 198 -20.57 -11.42 -22.54
CA GLY A 198 -21.63 -11.88 -21.66
C GLY A 198 -21.24 -13.06 -20.76
N GLN A 199 -20.05 -13.65 -20.93
CA GLN A 199 -19.55 -14.73 -20.08
C GLN A 199 -19.30 -14.23 -18.65
N ASP A 200 -19.75 -15.02 -17.67
CA ASP A 200 -19.44 -14.81 -16.26
C ASP A 200 -18.04 -15.36 -15.95
N VAL A 201 -17.25 -14.59 -15.20
CA VAL A 201 -15.85 -14.89 -14.85
C VAL A 201 -15.55 -14.50 -13.41
N GLU A 202 -14.55 -15.14 -12.82
CA GLU A 202 -13.97 -14.75 -11.55
C GLU A 202 -12.70 -13.92 -11.79
N ILE A 203 -12.61 -12.76 -11.13
CA ILE A 203 -11.50 -11.84 -11.32
C ILE A 203 -10.86 -11.42 -10.01
N LYS A 204 -9.60 -11.01 -10.12
CA LYS A 204 -8.90 -10.20 -9.11
C LYS A 204 -8.77 -8.78 -9.61
N LEU A 205 -8.84 -7.82 -8.69
CA LEU A 205 -8.62 -6.41 -9.00
C LEU A 205 -7.24 -5.99 -8.51
N HIS A 206 -6.55 -5.19 -9.33
CA HIS A 206 -5.22 -4.67 -9.06
C HIS A 206 -5.25 -3.15 -9.14
N PHE A 207 -4.74 -2.50 -8.12
CA PHE A 207 -4.43 -1.08 -8.13
C PHE A 207 -3.11 -0.84 -8.87
N TYR A 208 -3.14 -0.02 -9.90
CA TYR A 208 -1.97 0.52 -10.59
C TYR A 208 -2.01 2.05 -10.55
N LEU A 209 -0.87 2.69 -10.83
CA LEU A 209 -0.77 4.15 -10.95
C LEU A 209 -1.75 4.77 -11.97
N TYR A 210 -2.16 4.00 -12.97
CA TYR A 210 -3.11 4.42 -14.01
C TYR A 210 -4.54 3.91 -13.77
N GLY A 211 -4.84 3.44 -12.56
CA GLY A 211 -6.17 2.98 -12.15
C GLY A 211 -6.28 1.47 -11.94
N ILE A 212 -7.51 1.01 -11.68
CA ILE A 212 -7.79 -0.39 -11.34
C ILE A 212 -7.86 -1.25 -12.61
N ARG A 213 -7.23 -2.42 -12.59
CA ARG A 213 -7.33 -3.43 -13.66
C ARG A 213 -7.80 -4.78 -13.14
N ALA A 214 -8.50 -5.50 -14.01
CA ALA A 214 -9.01 -6.85 -13.77
C ALA A 214 -8.06 -7.91 -14.34
N GLU A 215 -7.75 -8.93 -13.54
CA GLU A 215 -7.12 -10.17 -13.96
C GLU A 215 -8.15 -11.30 -13.87
N ILE A 216 -8.46 -11.95 -14.99
CA ILE A 216 -9.34 -13.13 -15.00
C ILE A 216 -8.60 -14.30 -14.39
N SER A 217 -9.17 -14.88 -13.34
CA SER A 217 -8.62 -16.05 -12.64
C SER A 217 -9.31 -17.36 -13.06
N LYS A 218 -10.60 -17.32 -13.42
CA LYS A 218 -11.40 -18.43 -13.94
C LYS A 218 -12.51 -17.93 -14.87
#